data_AF-A0A932X685-F1
#
_entry.id   AF-A0A932X685-F1
#
_cell.length_a   1.000
_cell.length_b   1.000
_cell.length_c   1.000
_cell.angle_alpha   90.00
_cell.angle_beta   90.00
_cell.angle_gamma   90.00
#
_symmetry.space_group_name_H-M   'P 1'
#
loop_
_entity.id
_entity.type
_entity.pdbx_description
1 polymer ?
#
loop_
_entity_poly.entity_id
_entity_poly.type
_entity_poly.pdbx_seq_one_letter_code
_entity_poly.pdbx_strand_id
1 'polypeptide(L)'
;MSAVKVYDLLGRRVLVTRESAKAIGPALRQALSEDQQEVALDFSGVDGVTPSFLDEVVAIIEALLGEAVRMRVILLNPPTRLSLKFQAVGRAHGVLIRELDNGNWLLVKGASENEVGA
;
A
#
# COMPACT_ATOMS: atom_id res chain seq x y z
N MET A 1 7.30 -12.49 4.13
CA MET A 1 6.86 -11.17 3.66
C MET A 1 7.67 -10.78 2.43
N SER A 2 7.03 -10.72 1.25
CA SER A 2 7.67 -10.22 0.02
C SER A 2 7.57 -8.69 -0.07
N ALA A 3 8.69 -8.04 -0.38
CA ALA A 3 8.79 -6.59 -0.47
C ALA A 3 8.95 -6.13 -1.93
N VAL A 4 8.04 -5.28 -2.39
CA VAL A 4 8.04 -4.67 -3.72
C VAL A 4 8.77 -3.33 -3.64
N LYS A 5 9.97 -3.26 -4.24
CA LYS A 5 10.76 -2.02 -4.31
C LYS A 5 10.23 -1.10 -5.40
N VAL A 6 9.51 -0.06 -4.99
CA VAL A 6 8.75 0.80 -5.92
C VAL A 6 9.68 1.63 -6.81
N TYR A 7 10.77 2.15 -6.24
CA TYR A 7 11.74 2.95 -7.01
C TYR A 7 12.44 2.12 -8.10
N ASP A 8 12.87 0.89 -7.79
CA ASP A 8 13.56 0.02 -8.73
C ASP A 8 12.66 -0.37 -9.92
N LEU A 9 11.35 -0.50 -9.69
CA LEU A 9 10.38 -0.83 -10.73
C LEU A 9 10.02 0.35 -11.64
N LEU A 10 9.89 1.55 -11.05
CA LEU A 10 9.36 2.71 -11.78
C LEU A 10 10.45 3.67 -12.26
N GLY A 11 11.63 3.64 -11.64
CA GLY A 11 12.72 4.59 -11.90
C GLY A 11 12.35 6.05 -11.60
N ARG A 12 11.29 6.29 -10.80
CA ARG A 12 10.73 7.62 -10.55
C ARG A 12 10.75 7.96 -9.07
N ARG A 13 11.21 9.17 -8.77
CA ARG A 13 11.24 9.71 -7.40
C ARG A 13 9.91 10.32 -6.96
N VAL A 14 9.03 10.73 -7.88
CA VAL A 14 7.73 11.31 -7.54
C VAL A 14 6.62 10.52 -8.23
N LEU A 15 5.70 9.98 -7.43
CA LEU A 15 4.66 9.05 -7.84
C LEU A 15 3.30 9.72 -7.75
N VAL A 16 2.86 10.30 -8.87
CA VAL A 16 1.69 11.19 -8.90
C VAL A 16 0.49 10.65 -9.68
N THR A 17 0.68 9.58 -10.45
CA THR A 17 -0.34 9.10 -11.40
C THR A 17 -0.84 7.69 -11.08
N ARG A 18 -2.11 7.44 -11.42
CA ARG A 18 -2.68 6.08 -11.42
C ARG A 18 -1.94 5.17 -12.40
N GLU A 19 -1.50 5.70 -13.54
CA GLU A 19 -0.74 4.91 -14.53
C GLU A 19 0.57 4.37 -13.97
N SER A 20 1.32 5.18 -13.22
CA SER A 20 2.52 4.70 -12.51
C SER A 20 2.23 3.64 -11.46
N ALA A 21 1.05 3.68 -10.82
CA ALA A 21 0.64 2.63 -9.89
C ALA A 21 0.28 1.32 -10.62
N LYS A 22 -0.35 1.38 -11.80
CA LYS A 22 -0.62 0.19 -12.63
C LYS A 22 0.65 -0.55 -13.03
N ALA A 23 1.74 0.18 -13.25
CA ALA A 23 3.02 -0.42 -13.62
C ALA A 23 3.62 -1.33 -12.53
N ILE A 24 3.27 -1.15 -11.24
CA ILE A 24 3.71 -2.08 -10.17
C ILE A 24 2.78 -3.29 -10.00
N GLY A 25 1.65 -3.35 -10.72
CA GLY A 25 0.66 -4.42 -10.62
C GLY A 25 1.20 -5.84 -10.84
N PRO A 26 2.07 -6.11 -11.83
CA PRO A 26 2.67 -7.43 -12.00
C PRO A 26 3.52 -7.87 -10.79
N ALA A 27 4.30 -6.95 -10.21
CA ALA A 27 5.12 -7.23 -9.04
C ALA A 27 4.26 -7.47 -7.79
N LEU A 28 3.18 -6.69 -7.62
CA LEU A 28 2.18 -6.92 -6.57
C LEU A 28 1.52 -8.28 -6.70
N ARG A 29 1.13 -8.69 -7.92
CA ARG A 29 0.56 -10.02 -8.17
C ARG A 29 1.53 -11.13 -7.76
N GLN A 30 2.80 -11.00 -8.14
CA GLN A 30 3.82 -11.98 -7.77
C GLN A 30 3.97 -12.05 -6.25
N ALA A 31 4.18 -10.91 -5.58
CA ALA A 31 4.37 -10.86 -4.14
C ALA A 31 3.17 -11.42 -3.35
N LEU A 32 1.95 -11.11 -3.80
CA LEU A 32 0.72 -11.62 -3.17
C LEU A 32 0.47 -13.10 -3.46
N SER A 33 1.02 -13.65 -4.55
CA SER A 33 0.90 -15.10 -4.82
C SER A 33 1.77 -15.94 -3.88
N GLU A 34 2.88 -15.37 -3.38
CA GLU A 34 3.85 -16.05 -2.51
C GLU A 34 3.41 -16.10 -1.04
N ASP A 35 2.83 -15.01 -0.51
CA ASP A 35 2.49 -14.88 0.92
C ASP A 35 0.98 -14.70 1.19
N GLN A 36 0.16 -14.82 0.13
CA GLN A 36 -1.31 -14.80 0.05
C GLN A 36 -2.09 -13.63 0.69
N GLN A 37 -1.56 -12.89 1.65
CA GLN A 37 -2.32 -11.90 2.43
C GLN A 37 -1.48 -10.71 2.94
N GLU A 38 -0.15 -10.81 2.88
CA GLU A 38 0.76 -9.75 3.32
C GLU A 38 1.76 -9.35 2.23
N VAL A 39 1.88 -8.04 1.97
CA VAL A 39 2.87 -7.48 1.06
C VAL A 39 3.46 -6.19 1.62
N ALA A 40 4.77 -6.04 1.50
CA ALA A 40 5.44 -4.79 1.79
C ALA A 40 5.69 -3.99 0.50
N LEU A 41 5.47 -2.69 0.55
CA LEU A 41 5.82 -1.75 -0.51
C LEU A 41 6.94 -0.84 0.01
N ASP A 42 8.12 -0.93 -0.57
CA ASP A 42 9.27 -0.13 -0.17
C ASP A 42 9.40 1.11 -1.07
N PHE A 43 9.25 2.28 -0.43
CA PHE A 43 9.33 3.60 -1.04
C PHE A 43 10.72 4.24 -0.87
N SER A 44 11.74 3.48 -0.46
CA SER A 44 13.13 3.95 -0.47
C SER A 44 13.51 4.51 -1.84
N GLY A 45 14.00 5.75 -1.88
CA GLY A 45 14.35 6.45 -3.12
C GLY A 45 13.19 7.22 -3.78
N VAL A 46 11.99 7.17 -3.21
CA VAL A 46 10.84 8.00 -3.59
C VAL A 46 10.79 9.22 -2.68
N ASP A 47 10.63 10.41 -3.26
CA ASP A 47 10.52 11.70 -2.57
C ASP A 47 9.06 12.17 -2.43
N GLY A 48 8.11 11.57 -3.15
CA GLY A 48 6.70 11.95 -3.07
C GLY A 48 5.73 10.91 -3.61
N VAL A 49 4.60 10.77 -2.92
CA VAL A 49 3.46 9.94 -3.34
C VAL A 49 2.17 10.77 -3.22
N THR A 50 1.26 10.62 -4.17
CA THR A 50 -0.06 11.28 -4.12
C THR A 50 -1.15 10.35 -3.61
N PRO A 51 -2.25 10.88 -3.06
CA PRO A 51 -3.42 10.08 -2.74
C PRO A 51 -3.94 9.29 -3.95
N SER A 52 -3.91 9.87 -5.16
CA SER A 52 -4.34 9.18 -6.39
C SER A 52 -3.46 7.97 -6.75
N PHE A 53 -2.16 8.02 -6.45
CA PHE A 53 -1.29 6.86 -6.63
C PHE A 53 -1.66 5.77 -5.63
N LEU A 54 -1.80 6.11 -4.34
CA LEU A 54 -2.15 5.14 -3.30
C LEU A 54 -3.52 4.48 -3.56
N ASP A 55 -4.49 5.28 -3.98
CA ASP A 55 -5.84 4.86 -4.36
C ASP A 55 -5.81 3.75 -5.42
N GLU A 56 -5.05 3.96 -6.49
CA GLU A 56 -4.90 2.94 -7.53
C GLU A 56 -4.15 1.70 -7.03
N VAL A 57 -3.12 1.86 -6.19
CA VAL A 57 -2.42 0.72 -5.59
C VAL A 57 -3.37 -0.14 -4.76
N VAL A 58 -4.21 0.48 -3.91
CA VAL A 58 -5.20 -0.25 -3.11
C VAL A 58 -6.19 -0.95 -4.02
N ALA A 59 -6.72 -0.27 -5.04
CA ALA A 59 -7.63 -0.87 -6.01
C ALA A 59 -7.04 -2.10 -6.73
N ILE A 60 -5.75 -2.05 -7.10
CA ILE A 60 -5.05 -3.18 -7.72
C ILE A 60 -4.95 -4.35 -6.76
N ILE A 61 -4.58 -4.11 -5.50
CA ILE A 61 -4.43 -5.18 -4.50
C ILE A 61 -5.80 -5.81 -4.21
N GLU A 62 -6.86 -5.01 -4.09
CA GLU A 62 -8.23 -5.51 -3.93
C GLU A 62 -8.67 -6.36 -5.12
N ALA A 63 -8.36 -5.96 -6.35
CA ALA A 63 -8.68 -6.74 -7.53
C ALA A 63 -7.89 -8.07 -7.59
N LEU A 64 -6.70 -8.13 -7.02
CA LEU A 64 -5.87 -9.34 -6.97
C LEU A 64 -6.31 -10.31 -5.87
N LEU A 65 -6.72 -9.80 -4.71
CA LEU A 65 -7.13 -10.63 -3.57
C LEU A 65 -8.64 -10.95 -3.56
N GLY A 66 -9.45 -10.11 -4.20
CA GLY A 66 -10.91 -10.15 -4.11
C GLY A 66 -11.44 -9.38 -2.90
N GLU A 67 -12.67 -8.88 -3.01
CA GLU A 67 -13.26 -7.93 -2.05
C GLU A 67 -13.44 -8.49 -0.61
N ALA A 68 -13.57 -9.80 -0.47
CA ALA A 68 -13.83 -10.48 0.81
C ALA A 68 -12.57 -10.93 1.57
N VAL A 69 -11.38 -10.71 1.00
CA VAL A 69 -10.13 -11.22 1.57
C VAL A 69 -9.49 -10.22 2.53
N ARG A 70 -8.99 -10.72 3.67
CA ARG A 70 -8.18 -9.93 4.61
C ARG A 70 -6.89 -9.52 3.91
N MET A 71 -6.61 -8.23 3.97
CA MET A 71 -5.43 -7.62 3.34
C MET A 71 -4.60 -6.95 4.41
N ARG A 72 -3.29 -7.21 4.42
CA ARG A 72 -2.30 -6.48 5.23
C ARG A 72 -1.19 -5.96 4.33
N VAL A 73 -1.08 -4.64 4.20
CA VAL A 73 -0.02 -4.01 3.39
C VAL A 73 0.80 -3.09 4.27
N ILE A 74 2.12 -3.22 4.20
CA ILE A 74 3.05 -2.35 4.93
C ILE A 74 3.76 -1.45 3.93
N LEU A 75 3.61 -0.14 4.06
CA LEU A 75 4.40 0.84 3.32
C LEU A 75 5.64 1.16 4.14
N LEU A 76 6.78 0.70 3.64
CA LEU A 76 8.10 0.96 4.21
C LEU A 76 8.65 2.27 3.65
N ASN A 77 9.24 3.08 4.54
CA ASN A 77 9.89 4.35 4.19
C ASN A 77 8.98 5.30 3.36
N PRO A 78 7.72 5.56 3.79
CA PRO A 78 6.84 6.43 3.04
C PRO A 78 7.47 7.83 2.90
N PRO A 79 7.34 8.50 1.73
CA PRO A 79 8.01 9.78 1.48
C PRO A 79 7.44 10.95 2.30
N THR A 80 6.31 10.75 2.99
CA THR A 80 5.61 11.76 3.78
C THR A 80 5.04 11.15 5.05
N ARG A 81 4.60 11.98 6.01
CA ARG A 81 3.75 11.56 7.14
C ARG A 81 2.34 11.22 6.69
N LEU A 82 1.65 10.36 7.43
CA LEU A 82 0.27 10.03 7.12
C LEU A 82 -0.62 11.27 7.31
N SER A 83 -1.45 11.57 6.30
CA SER A 83 -2.37 12.71 6.34
C SER A 83 -3.81 12.26 6.15
N LEU A 84 -4.76 13.15 6.50
CA LEU A 84 -6.19 12.90 6.33
C LEU A 84 -6.58 12.56 4.88
N LYS A 85 -5.80 13.01 3.89
CA LYS A 85 -6.03 12.71 2.47
C LYS A 85 -5.80 11.22 2.16
N PHE A 86 -4.73 10.65 2.70
CA PHE A 86 -4.44 9.21 2.55
C PHE A 86 -5.42 8.37 3.35
N GLN A 87 -5.79 8.80 4.56
CA GLN A 87 -6.84 8.11 5.32
C GLN A 87 -8.20 8.12 4.60
N ALA A 88 -8.53 9.20 3.88
CA ALA A 88 -9.74 9.25 3.06
C ALA A 88 -9.72 8.22 1.91
N VAL A 89 -8.55 8.01 1.29
CA VAL A 89 -8.37 6.91 0.32
C VAL A 89 -8.67 5.57 0.98
N GLY A 90 -8.05 5.27 2.12
CA GLY A 90 -8.31 4.01 2.82
C GLY A 90 -9.80 3.79 3.12
N ARG A 91 -10.48 4.81 3.66
CA ARG A 91 -11.93 4.73 3.93
C ARG A 91 -12.76 4.42 2.69
N ALA A 92 -12.42 4.96 1.53
CA ALA A 92 -13.12 4.70 0.28
C ALA A 92 -13.05 3.21 -0.15
N HIS A 93 -12.01 2.50 0.29
CA HIS A 93 -11.78 1.08 0.03
C HIS A 93 -12.14 0.16 1.22
N GLY A 94 -12.67 0.72 2.32
CA GLY A 94 -12.87 -0.04 3.56
C GLY A 94 -11.55 -0.51 4.21
N VAL A 95 -10.46 0.19 3.93
CA VAL A 95 -9.10 -0.06 4.44
C VAL A 95 -8.77 0.94 5.54
N LEU A 96 -8.32 0.43 6.69
CA LEU A 96 -7.75 1.24 7.75
C LEU A 96 -6.28 1.55 7.44
N ILE A 97 -5.91 2.84 7.40
CA ILE A 97 -4.52 3.28 7.24
C ILE A 97 -4.03 3.90 8.54
N ARG A 98 -2.92 3.39 9.07
CA ARG A 98 -2.31 3.87 10.33
C ARG A 98 -0.82 4.11 10.11
N GLU A 99 -0.28 5.11 10.77
CA GLU A 99 1.17 5.28 10.88
C GLU A 99 1.64 4.53 12.12
N LEU A 100 2.71 3.74 11.97
CA LEU A 100 3.35 3.00 13.05
C LEU A 100 4.42 3.88 13.72
N ASP A 101 4.89 3.49 14.91
CA ASP A 101 5.89 4.25 15.67
C ASP A 101 7.22 4.45 14.90
N ASN A 102 7.53 3.53 13.99
CA ASN A 102 8.71 3.60 13.12
C ASN A 102 8.50 4.46 11.85
N GLY A 103 7.35 5.13 11.72
CA GLY A 103 7.01 5.97 10.56
C GLY A 103 6.51 5.21 9.33
N ASN A 104 6.51 3.88 9.35
CA ASN A 104 5.89 3.07 8.28
C ASN A 104 4.37 3.16 8.35
N TRP A 105 3.69 2.91 7.23
CA TRP A 105 2.23 2.85 7.24
C TRP A 105 1.74 1.42 7.16
N LEU A 106 0.71 1.13 7.93
CA LEU A 106 0.00 -0.13 7.90
C LEU A 106 -1.39 0.09 7.30
N LEU A 107 -1.70 -0.65 6.24
CA LEU A 107 -3.00 -0.70 5.61
C LEU A 107 -3.62 -2.06 5.91
N VAL A 108 -4.82 -2.06 6.49
CA VAL A 108 -5.52 -3.30 6.87
C VAL A 108 -6.95 -3.28 6.39
N LYS A 109 -7.39 -4.37 5.74
CA LYS A 109 -8.78 -4.62 5.39
C LYS A 109 -9.27 -5.90 6.07
N GLY A 110 -10.48 -5.88 6.63
CA GLY A 110 -11.11 -7.05 7.22
C GLY A 110 -10.59 -7.48 8.61
N ALA A 111 -9.75 -6.66 9.25
CA ALA A 111 -9.46 -6.80 10.69
C ALA A 111 -10.45 -5.95 11.48
N SER A 112 -11.01 -6.52 12.55
CA SER A 112 -11.70 -5.71 13.56
C SER A 112 -10.69 -4.76 14.20
N GLU A 113 -11.08 -3.52 14.51
CA GLU A 113 -10.18 -2.50 15.08
C GLU A 113 -9.40 -2.96 16.34
N ASN A 114 -9.84 -4.04 16.98
CA ASN A 114 -9.25 -4.68 18.17
C ASN A 114 -8.11 -5.68 17.89
N GLU A 115 -7.86 -6.13 16.65
CA GLU A 115 -6.79 -7.12 16.36
C GLU A 115 -5.43 -6.47 16.04
N VAL A 116 -5.36 -5.13 15.99
CA VAL A 116 -4.16 -4.37 15.56
C VAL A 116 -3.51 -3.61 16.72
N GLY A 117 -3.87 -3.94 17.97
CA GLY A 117 -3.35 -3.31 19.18
C GLY A 117 -2.94 -4.34 20.23
N ALA A 118 -1.68 -4.77 20.16
CA ALA A 118 -0.89 -5.31 21.27
C ALA A 118 0.56 -4.89 21.06
#